data_AF-A0A7Z0PSA1-F1
#
_entry.id   AF-A0A7Z0PSA1-F1
#
_cell.length_a   1.000
_cell.length_b   1.000
_cell.length_c   1.000
_cell.angle_alpha   90.00
_cell.angle_beta   90.00
_cell.angle_gamma   90.00
#
_symmetry.space_group_name_H-M   'P 1'
#
loop_
_entity.id
_entity.type
_entity.pdbx_description
1 polymer ?
#
loop_
_entity_poly.entity_id
_entity_poly.type
_entity_poly.pdbx_seq_one_letter_code
_entity_poly.pdbx_strand_id
1 'polypeptide(L)'
;MATRAGNTELGWKHFSGPHNIKKCRIVNAAIDGKPDRKSGARLEYWAYAWSGNRRVQVVVIAQYARKTADARYDAGPGQTIGVITAYCKGMNRCPSWLNQ
;
A
#
# COMPACT_ATOMS: atom_id res chain seq x y z
N MET A 1 18.16 -10.14 -6.43
CA MET A 1 18.20 -8.74 -5.94
C MET A 1 16.99 -8.03 -6.53
N ALA A 2 15.99 -7.63 -5.73
CA ALA A 2 14.83 -6.92 -6.27
C ALA A 2 15.25 -5.47 -6.57
N THR A 3 15.33 -5.10 -7.84
CA THR A 3 15.58 -3.71 -8.24
C THR A 3 14.41 -2.86 -7.78
N ARG A 4 14.59 -2.11 -6.69
CA ARG A 4 13.58 -1.17 -6.18
C ARG A 4 13.60 0.09 -7.05
N ALA A 5 12.97 0.03 -8.22
CA ALA A 5 12.74 1.18 -9.08
C ALA A 5 11.34 1.76 -8.79
N GLY A 6 11.25 2.66 -7.81
CA GLY A 6 10.00 3.36 -7.48
C GLY A 6 9.99 4.74 -8.09
N ASN A 7 9.13 4.99 -9.09
CA ASN A 7 8.85 6.34 -9.58
C ASN A 7 7.53 6.88 -8.97
N THR A 8 7.16 8.11 -9.30
CA THR A 8 5.97 8.77 -8.73
C THR A 8 4.66 8.09 -9.11
N GLU A 9 4.65 7.30 -10.18
CA GLU A 9 3.48 6.59 -10.71
C GLU A 9 3.41 5.12 -10.22
N LEU A 10 4.55 4.56 -9.80
CA LEU A 10 4.71 3.16 -9.39
C LEU A 10 4.90 2.98 -7.87
N GLY A 11 4.56 3.99 -7.06
CA GLY A 11 4.24 3.79 -5.64
C GLY A 11 5.18 4.35 -4.58
N TRP A 12 6.43 4.70 -4.89
CA TRP A 12 7.34 5.21 -3.85
C TRP A 12 6.96 6.61 -3.36
N LYS A 13 6.47 7.50 -4.23
CA LYS A 13 5.90 8.80 -3.81
C LYS A 13 4.51 8.65 -3.15
N HIS A 14 3.83 7.53 -3.38
CA HIS A 14 2.66 7.07 -2.61
C HIS A 14 3.03 6.43 -1.26
N PHE A 15 4.30 6.36 -0.88
CA PHE A 15 4.72 6.17 0.50
C PHE A 15 5.16 7.47 1.18
N SER A 16 5.54 8.50 0.43
CA SER A 16 6.18 9.70 1.00
C SER A 16 5.23 10.84 1.33
N GLY A 17 4.01 10.88 0.77
CA GLY A 17 2.99 11.89 1.07
C GLY A 17 2.41 11.85 2.50
N PRO A 18 1.83 12.97 3.00
CA PRO A 18 1.27 13.07 4.36
C PRO A 18 0.17 12.04 4.65
N HIS A 19 -0.48 11.55 3.61
CA HIS A 19 -1.55 10.55 3.68
C HIS A 19 -1.07 9.11 3.95
N ASN A 20 0.23 8.84 3.82
CA ASN A 20 0.70 7.47 3.67
C ASN A 20 1.30 6.92 4.96
N ILE A 21 1.14 5.61 5.13
CA ILE A 21 1.71 4.85 6.23
C ILE A 21 3.11 4.40 5.82
N LYS A 22 4.11 4.84 6.58
CA LYS A 22 5.53 4.57 6.32
C LYS A 22 6.08 3.43 7.18
N LYS A 23 5.35 3.04 8.22
CA LYS A 23 5.79 2.02 9.19
C LYS A 23 5.49 0.62 8.67
N CYS A 24 6.55 -0.14 8.39
CA CYS A 24 6.44 -1.53 7.93
C CYS A 24 5.63 -2.40 8.88
N ARG A 25 5.69 -2.19 10.21
CA ARG A 25 4.88 -2.94 11.19
C ARG A 25 3.38 -2.82 10.91
N ILE A 26 2.90 -1.62 10.57
CA ILE A 26 1.47 -1.39 10.29
C ILE A 26 1.07 -2.02 8.96
N VAL A 27 1.94 -1.90 7.95
CA VAL A 27 1.74 -2.55 6.65
C VAL A 27 1.68 -4.07 6.81
N ASN A 28 2.67 -4.65 7.51
CA ASN A 28 2.76 -6.08 7.76
C ASN A 28 1.54 -6.60 8.53
N ALA A 29 1.11 -5.90 9.58
CA ALA A 29 -0.07 -6.27 10.34
C ALA A 29 -1.37 -6.29 9.49
N ALA A 30 -1.47 -5.41 8.49
CA ALA A 30 -2.61 -5.43 7.58
C ALA A 30 -2.55 -6.59 6.57
N ILE A 31 -1.35 -6.95 6.08
CA ILE A 31 -1.18 -8.00 5.06
C ILE A 31 -0.99 -9.41 5.65
N ASP A 32 -0.97 -9.57 6.97
CA ASP A 32 -0.79 -10.85 7.68
C ASP A 32 -2.01 -11.80 7.56
N GLY A 33 -2.99 -11.43 6.74
CA GLY A 33 -4.21 -12.19 6.49
C GLY A 33 -4.47 -12.43 5.01
N LYS A 34 -5.69 -12.89 4.71
CA LYS A 34 -6.19 -12.93 3.33
C LYS A 34 -6.59 -11.51 2.89
N PRO A 35 -6.47 -11.16 1.59
CA PRO A 35 -6.97 -9.89 1.10
C PRO A 35 -8.47 -9.74 1.35
N ASP A 36 -8.91 -8.60 1.90
CA ASP A 36 -10.32 -8.25 2.05
C ASP A 36 -11.01 -8.03 0.69
N ARG A 37 -10.24 -7.55 -0.30
CA ARG A 37 -10.73 -7.40 -1.67
C ARG A 37 -9.67 -7.81 -2.67
N LYS A 38 -10.09 -8.56 -3.70
CA LYS A 38 -9.25 -8.93 -4.83
C LYS A 38 -9.89 -8.44 -6.13
N SER A 39 -9.11 -7.74 -6.95
CA SER A 39 -9.48 -7.33 -8.30
C SER A 39 -8.31 -7.60 -9.24
N GLY A 40 -8.31 -8.77 -9.88
CA GLY A 40 -7.19 -9.24 -10.69
C GLY A 40 -5.88 -9.31 -9.89
N ALA A 41 -4.91 -8.49 -10.28
CA ALA A 41 -3.59 -8.38 -9.66
C ALA A 41 -3.49 -7.33 -8.53
N ARG A 42 -4.61 -6.67 -8.21
CA ARG A 42 -4.75 -5.73 -7.10
C ARG A 42 -5.38 -6.43 -5.90
N LEU A 43 -4.64 -6.46 -4.80
CA LEU A 43 -5.04 -7.02 -3.52
C LEU A 43 -5.19 -5.87 -2.52
N GLU A 44 -6.36 -5.73 -1.93
CA GLU A 44 -6.61 -4.75 -0.87
C GLU A 44 -6.78 -5.47 0.45
N TYR A 45 -6.11 -4.93 1.47
CA TYR A 45 -6.10 -5.40 2.84
C TYR A 45 -6.53 -4.26 3.74
N TRP A 46 -7.46 -4.51 4.63
CA TRP A 46 -8.04 -3.53 5.53
C TRP A 46 -7.65 -3.88 6.95
N ALA A 47 -7.12 -2.90 7.67
CA ALA A 47 -6.81 -3.03 9.08
C ALA A 47 -7.44 -1.87 9.85
N TYR A 48 -7.61 -2.06 11.15
CA TYR A 48 -8.01 -0.99 12.05
C TYR A 48 -6.89 -0.73 13.04
N ALA A 49 -6.42 0.52 13.07
CA ALA A 49 -5.49 0.97 14.09
C ALA A 49 -6.24 1.70 15.20
N TRP A 50 -5.86 1.41 16.44
CA TRP A 50 -6.50 1.94 17.63
C TRP A 50 -5.51 2.71 18.50
N SER A 51 -5.94 3.83 19.06
CA SER A 51 -5.20 4.59 20.06
C SER A 51 -6.20 5.17 21.06
N GLY A 52 -6.36 4.48 22.20
CA GLY A 52 -7.45 4.77 23.15
C GLY A 52 -8.82 4.67 22.45
N ASN A 53 -9.62 5.73 22.54
CA ASN A 53 -10.94 5.80 21.90
C ASN A 53 -10.89 6.19 20.40
N ARG A 54 -9.70 6.34 19.81
CA ARG A 54 -9.54 6.72 18.40
C ARG A 54 -9.36 5.47 17.55
N ARG A 55 -10.19 5.31 16.53
CA ARG A 55 -10.10 4.24 15.51
C ARG A 55 -9.85 4.83 14.13
N VAL A 56 -8.89 4.28 13.41
CA VAL A 56 -8.60 4.63 12.01
C VAL A 56 -8.59 3.38 11.17
N GLN A 57 -9.31 3.40 10.05
CA GLN A 57 -9.22 2.33 9.05
C GLN A 57 -7.99 2.57 8.17
N VAL A 58 -7.10 1.59 8.15
CA VAL A 58 -5.93 1.50 7.29
C VAL A 58 -6.28 0.65 6.09
N VAL A 59 -5.93 1.12 4.89
CA VAL A 59 -6.05 0.35 3.65
C VAL A 59 -4.66 0.18 3.07
N VAL A 60 -4.26 -1.08 2.88
CA VAL A 60 -3.03 -1.47 2.20
C VAL A 60 -3.41 -2.13 0.88
N ILE A 61 -2.92 -1.57 -0.21
CA ILE A 61 -3.10 -2.12 -1.56
C ILE A 61 -1.77 -2.70 -1.98
N ALA A 62 -1.70 -4.01 -2.17
CA ALA A 62 -0.60 -4.66 -2.85
C ALA A 62 -1.00 -4.87 -4.32
N GLN A 63 -0.25 -4.30 -5.24
CA GLN A 63 -0.33 -4.60 -6.66
C GLN A 63 0.88 -5.44 -7.03
N TYR A 64 0.60 -6.66 -7.50
CA TYR A 64 1.62 -7.60 -7.95
C TYR A 64 1.30 -8.05 -9.37
N ALA A 65 1.77 -7.27 -10.34
CA ALA A 65 1.40 -7.45 -11.73
C ALA A 65 2.59 -7.21 -12.65
N ARG A 66 2.66 -7.90 -13.79
CA ARG A 66 3.65 -7.57 -14.84
C ARG A 66 3.40 -6.17 -15.40
N LYS A 67 2.13 -5.80 -15.57
CA LYS A 67 1.68 -4.53 -16.14
C LYS A 67 0.76 -3.78 -15.17
N THR A 68 0.79 -2.46 -15.21
CA THR A 68 -0.25 -1.65 -14.54
C THR A 68 -1.60 -1.83 -15.25
N ALA A 69 -2.71 -1.55 -14.54
CA ALA A 69 -4.05 -1.77 -15.07
C ALA A 69 -4.39 -0.84 -16.25
N ASP A 70 -3.76 0.34 -16.30
CA ASP A 70 -3.82 1.29 -17.41
C ASP A 70 -2.80 0.98 -18.54
N ALA A 71 -2.07 -0.13 -18.42
CA ALA A 71 -1.03 -0.60 -19.35
C ALA A 71 0.12 0.40 -19.62
N ARG A 72 0.23 1.50 -18.86
CA ARG A 72 1.28 2.50 -19.04
C ARG A 72 2.67 1.98 -18.65
N TYR A 73 2.74 0.99 -17.77
CA TYR A 73 3.99 0.38 -17.33
C TYR A 73 3.96 -1.14 -17.48
N ASP A 74 5.06 -1.69 -18.00
CA ASP A 74 5.33 -3.13 -18.13
C ASP A 74 6.73 -3.42 -17.57
N ALA A 75 6.81 -4.29 -16.57
CA ALA A 75 8.08 -4.70 -15.96
C ALA A 75 8.92 -5.61 -16.88
N GLY A 76 8.34 -6.13 -17.96
CA GLY A 76 8.99 -7.06 -18.88
C GLY A 76 8.82 -8.53 -18.49
N PRO A 77 9.26 -9.47 -19.35
CA PRO A 77 9.13 -10.90 -19.11
C PRO A 77 9.86 -11.35 -17.83
N GLY A 78 9.19 -12.16 -17.01
CA GLY A 78 9.76 -12.72 -15.77
C GLY A 78 9.89 -11.74 -14.61
N GLN A 79 9.46 -10.49 -14.76
CA GLN A 79 9.48 -9.45 -13.72
C GLN A 79 8.06 -9.01 -13.36
N THR A 80 7.88 -8.48 -12.15
CA THR A 80 6.60 -8.00 -11.64
C THR A 80 6.77 -6.64 -10.98
N ILE A 81 5.82 -5.75 -11.22
CA ILE A 81 5.64 -4.52 -10.48
C ILE A 81 5.03 -4.89 -9.13
N GLY A 82 5.82 -4.76 -8.07
CA GLY A 82 5.38 -4.90 -6.69
C GLY A 82 5.19 -3.54 -6.05
N VAL A 83 3.98 -2.99 -6.12
CA VAL A 83 3.63 -1.74 -5.43
C VAL A 83 2.84 -2.07 -4.17
N ILE A 84 3.24 -1.46 -3.06
CA ILE A 84 2.39 -1.42 -1.87
C ILE A 84 1.98 0.04 -1.68
N THR A 85 0.70 0.31 -1.48
CA THR A 85 0.20 1.65 -1.13
C THR A 85 -0.57 1.51 0.17
N ALA A 86 -0.17 2.23 1.21
CA ALA A 86 -0.81 2.15 2.52
C ALA A 86 -1.26 3.53 2.99
N TYR A 87 -2.54 3.69 3.33
CA TYR A 87 -3.12 4.99 3.71
C TYR A 87 -4.29 4.85 4.70
N CYS A 88 -4.67 5.97 5.31
CA CYS A 88 -5.82 6.06 6.22
C CYS A 88 -7.09 6.42 5.45
N LYS A 89 -8.10 5.56 5.50
CA LYS A 89 -9.36 5.74 4.75
C LYS A 89 -10.13 6.95 5.30
N GLY A 90 -10.59 7.81 4.40
CA GLY A 90 -11.42 8.97 4.74
C GLY A 90 -10.67 10.13 5.41
N MET A 91 -9.33 10.15 5.34
CA MET A 91 -8.53 11.19 6.00
C MET A 91 -7.54 11.83 5.03
N ASN A 92 -7.33 13.15 5.18
CA ASN A 92 -6.34 13.92 4.42
C ASN A 92 -4.90 13.73 4.90
N ARG A 93 -4.71 13.16 6.08
CA ARG A 93 -3.39 12.88 6.63
C ARG A 93 -3.55 11.75 7.64
N CYS A 94 -2.70 10.74 7.57
CA CYS A 94 -2.68 9.74 8.62
C CYS A 94 -2.21 10.40 9.93
N PRO A 95 -2.84 10.09 11.07
CA PRO A 95 -2.37 10.59 12.36
C PRO A 95 -0.90 10.26 12.60
N SER A 96 -0.17 11.18 13.23
CA SER A 96 1.27 11.03 13.48
C SER A 96 1.59 9.75 14.26
N TRP A 97 0.75 9.38 15.24
CA TRP A 97 0.94 8.20 16.09
C TRP A 97 0.95 6.87 15.31
N LEU A 98 0.31 6.79 14.14
CA LEU A 98 0.36 5.62 13.25
C LEU A 98 1.72 5.48 12.55
N ASN A 99 2.45 6.59 12.43
CA ASN A 99 3.72 6.69 11.72
C ASN A 99 4.91 6.95 12.66
N GLN A 100 4.69 6.97 13.98
CA GLN A 100 5.76 7.10 14.99
C GLN A 100 6.59 5.82 15.14
#